data_AF-A0A1X9PUZ6-F1
#
_entry.id   AF-A0A1X9PUZ6-F1
#
_cell.length_a   1.000
_cell.length_b   1.000
_cell.length_c   1.000
_cell.angle_alpha   90.00
_cell.angle_beta   90.00
_cell.angle_gamma   90.00
#
_symmetry.space_group_name_H-M   'P 1'
#
loop_
_entity.id
_entity.type
_entity.pdbx_description
1 polymer ?
#
loop_
_entity_poly.entity_id
_entity_poly.type
_entity_poly.pdbx_seq_one_letter_code
_entity_poly.pdbx_strand_id
1 'polypeptide(L)'
;MNNQLNNIVLTQKQDQYFLRQIATIFIRLESNVQSSFENLTDVPLSIDCLTISSQQQIFGLVINHLQYKFLNSFSNCIDLEISTRFSVIVLKEIIMSSLSDYLEFNFSRKFPLVLQHDFMAHFSMCDLLLWKSILQYFISGNSDNLFMRQSLNFSCSLLEEHLIALLNNFIIKISNLIIRLILHVDYDVQVNRILSSVCSKKFLSSRYLTNLKNNLSLFYLLDFYVYSPKSIYENKYLLWNINMNGVSCTYIYCDRKKELQSLANSQIFIIMLLELQDLLFPKLQSFMYLLGKTILYILSYFFTIFLRIILNNILH
;
A
#
# COMPACT_ATOMS: atom_id res chain seq x y z
N MET A 1 8.68 37.41 -32.60
CA MET A 1 7.82 37.93 -31.50
C MET A 1 6.53 37.13 -31.31
N ASN A 2 5.71 36.86 -32.35
CA ASN A 2 4.47 36.08 -32.19
C ASN A 2 4.67 34.63 -31.66
N ASN A 3 5.76 33.95 -32.03
CA ASN A 3 6.05 32.59 -31.51
C ASN A 3 6.47 32.59 -30.03
N GLN A 4 7.10 33.67 -29.54
CA GLN A 4 7.49 33.76 -28.13
C GLN A 4 6.30 34.09 -27.23
N LEU A 5 5.41 34.99 -27.67
CA LEU A 5 4.16 35.28 -26.97
C LEU A 5 3.21 34.07 -26.93
N ASN A 6 3.09 33.33 -28.05
CA ASN A 6 2.30 32.10 -28.07
C ASN A 6 2.89 31.03 -27.14
N ASN A 7 4.21 30.88 -27.08
CA ASN A 7 4.85 29.95 -26.15
C ASN A 7 4.63 30.36 -24.69
N ILE A 8 4.74 31.65 -24.36
CA ILE A 8 4.49 32.15 -23.00
C ILE A 8 3.02 31.96 -22.58
N VAL A 9 2.08 32.19 -23.50
CA VAL A 9 0.65 31.97 -23.23
C VAL A 9 0.32 30.48 -23.12
N LEU A 10 0.99 29.63 -23.90
CA LEU A 10 0.86 28.18 -23.80
C LEU A 10 1.47 27.62 -22.52
N THR A 11 2.65 28.09 -22.10
CA THR A 11 3.26 27.69 -20.82
C THR A 11 2.39 28.16 -19.66
N GLN A 12 1.91 29.41 -19.67
CA GLN A 12 1.00 29.91 -18.61
C GLN A 12 -0.32 29.14 -18.53
N LYS A 13 -0.89 28.71 -19.67
CA LYS A 13 -2.09 27.85 -19.69
C LYS A 13 -1.80 26.43 -19.23
N GLN A 14 -0.64 25.88 -19.56
CA GLN A 14 -0.18 24.58 -19.07
C GLN A 14 0.05 24.62 -17.55
N ASP A 15 0.65 25.69 -17.03
CA ASP A 15 0.87 25.92 -15.59
C ASP A 15 -0.46 26.03 -14.83
N GLN A 16 -1.44 26.77 -15.38
CA GLN A 16 -2.79 26.87 -14.77
C GLN A 16 -3.56 25.55 -14.81
N TYR A 17 -3.47 24.79 -15.91
CA TYR A 17 -4.13 23.49 -16.03
C TYR A 17 -3.52 22.48 -15.06
N PHE A 18 -2.19 22.45 -14.95
CA PHE A 18 -1.47 21.58 -14.03
C PHE A 18 -1.79 21.90 -12.56
N LEU A 19 -1.78 23.17 -12.17
CA LEU A 19 -2.20 23.59 -10.83
C LEU A 19 -3.65 23.19 -10.52
N ARG A 20 -4.54 23.27 -11.52
CA ARG A 20 -5.92 22.80 -11.38
C ARG A 20 -6.00 21.29 -11.18
N GLN A 21 -5.19 20.50 -11.89
CA GLN A 21 -5.10 19.04 -11.70
C GLN A 21 -4.57 18.67 -10.31
N ILE A 22 -3.54 19.37 -9.82
CA ILE A 22 -3.03 19.18 -8.46
C ILE A 22 -4.15 19.47 -7.45
N ALA A 23 -4.85 20.59 -7.62
CA ALA A 23 -5.95 20.96 -6.73
C ALA A 23 -7.08 19.92 -6.74
N THR A 24 -7.46 19.38 -7.90
CA THR A 24 -8.51 18.35 -7.98
C THR A 24 -8.09 17.04 -7.31
N ILE A 25 -6.81 16.66 -7.40
CA ILE A 25 -6.27 15.50 -6.68
C ILE A 25 -6.41 15.69 -5.17
N PHE A 26 -5.96 16.83 -4.62
CA PHE A 26 -6.04 17.09 -3.18
C PHE A 26 -7.48 17.20 -2.66
N ILE A 27 -8.37 17.89 -3.39
CA ILE A 27 -9.79 17.96 -3.03
C ILE A 27 -10.41 16.56 -2.96
N ARG A 28 -10.06 15.67 -3.90
CA ARG A 28 -10.55 14.28 -3.87
C ARG A 28 -9.98 13.50 -2.69
N LEU A 29 -8.69 13.64 -2.39
CA LEU A 29 -8.07 12.99 -1.23
C LEU A 29 -8.73 13.43 0.08
N GLU A 30 -8.98 14.72 0.25
CA GLU A 30 -9.70 15.26 1.41
C GLU A 30 -11.12 14.71 1.50
N SER A 31 -11.84 14.65 0.38
CA SER A 31 -13.20 14.11 0.35
C SER A 31 -13.27 12.63 0.73
N ASN A 32 -12.28 11.82 0.31
CA ASN A 32 -12.19 10.41 0.69
C ASN A 32 -12.01 10.27 2.20
N VAL A 33 -11.25 11.20 2.81
CA VAL A 33 -10.95 11.17 4.24
C VAL A 33 -12.14 11.60 5.12
N GLN A 34 -13.20 12.19 4.57
CA GLN A 34 -14.37 12.56 5.38
C GLN A 34 -15.31 11.38 5.68
N SER A 35 -15.12 10.24 5.01
CA SER A 35 -15.96 9.05 5.15
C SER A 35 -15.61 8.16 6.36
N SER A 36 -16.44 7.16 6.66
CA SER A 36 -16.20 6.23 7.77
C SER A 36 -15.03 5.28 7.46
N PHE A 37 -14.08 5.14 8.40
CA PHE A 37 -12.86 4.35 8.22
C PHE A 37 -12.89 3.03 8.96
N GLU A 38 -13.75 2.12 8.53
CA GLU A 38 -13.59 0.73 8.92
C GLU A 38 -12.43 0.12 8.11
N ASN A 39 -11.53 -0.58 8.78
CA ASN A 39 -10.51 -1.36 8.08
C ASN A 39 -11.20 -2.62 7.53
N LEU A 40 -11.41 -2.66 6.23
CA LEU A 40 -12.06 -3.77 5.52
C LEU A 40 -11.05 -4.81 5.04
N THR A 41 -9.80 -4.71 5.50
CA THR A 41 -8.71 -5.59 5.11
C THR A 41 -8.41 -6.59 6.22
N ASP A 42 -7.83 -7.72 5.85
CA ASP A 42 -7.40 -8.74 6.83
C ASP A 42 -6.09 -8.38 7.53
N VAL A 43 -5.55 -7.18 7.29
CA VAL A 43 -4.27 -6.72 7.84
C VAL A 43 -4.53 -5.79 9.02
N PRO A 44 -3.91 -6.05 10.18
CA PRO A 44 -4.00 -5.11 11.30
C PRO A 44 -3.25 -3.82 10.96
N LEU A 45 -3.92 -2.67 11.16
CA LEU A 45 -3.31 -1.36 11.04
C LEU A 45 -3.25 -0.69 12.42
N SER A 46 -2.17 0.04 12.71
CA SER A 46 -2.01 0.77 13.97
C SER A 46 -3.09 1.84 14.14
N ILE A 47 -3.55 2.41 13.02
CA ILE A 47 -4.68 3.34 13.01
C ILE A 47 -6.01 2.70 13.44
N ASP A 48 -6.13 1.36 13.51
CA ASP A 48 -7.38 0.68 13.91
C ASP A 48 -7.72 0.92 15.39
N CYS A 49 -6.74 1.33 16.22
CA CYS A 49 -7.01 1.65 17.61
C CYS A 49 -7.75 2.98 17.81
N LEU A 50 -7.71 3.84 16.82
CA LEU A 50 -8.15 5.23 16.88
C LEU A 50 -9.69 5.38 16.82
N THR A 51 -10.20 6.50 17.30
CA THR A 51 -11.57 6.96 16.98
C THR A 51 -11.63 7.50 15.55
N ILE A 52 -12.81 7.49 14.94
CA ILE A 52 -13.03 8.02 13.57
C ILE A 52 -12.52 9.46 13.46
N SER A 53 -12.83 10.32 14.43
CA SER A 53 -12.37 11.72 14.45
C SER A 53 -10.84 11.83 14.47
N SER A 54 -10.17 10.98 15.25
CA SER A 54 -8.71 10.99 15.29
C SER A 54 -8.05 10.38 14.05
N GLN A 55 -8.70 9.42 13.37
CA GLN A 55 -8.26 8.92 12.07
C GLN A 55 -8.37 10.02 11.01
N GLN A 56 -9.51 10.73 10.97
CA GLN A 56 -9.72 11.90 10.11
C GLN A 56 -8.66 12.96 10.34
N GLN A 57 -8.37 13.26 11.60
CA GLN A 57 -7.36 14.25 11.98
C GLN A 57 -5.98 13.87 11.47
N ILE A 58 -5.50 12.64 11.71
CA ILE A 58 -4.15 12.26 11.29
C ILE A 58 -4.02 12.19 9.76
N PHE A 59 -5.03 11.66 9.06
CA PHE A 59 -5.03 11.68 7.60
C PHE A 59 -5.07 13.11 7.05
N GLY A 60 -5.90 13.98 7.62
CA GLY A 60 -5.96 15.40 7.25
C GLY A 60 -4.62 16.11 7.45
N LEU A 61 -3.92 15.86 8.55
CA LEU A 61 -2.58 16.42 8.78
C LEU A 61 -1.58 15.93 7.73
N VAL A 62 -1.56 14.64 7.43
CA VAL A 62 -0.66 14.08 6.40
C VAL A 62 -0.97 14.68 5.02
N ILE A 63 -2.25 14.80 4.66
CA ILE A 63 -2.68 15.46 3.41
C ILE A 63 -2.22 16.92 3.37
N ASN A 64 -2.40 17.68 4.44
CA ASN A 64 -2.01 19.09 4.50
C ASN A 64 -0.49 19.26 4.32
N HIS A 65 0.32 18.42 4.96
CA HIS A 65 1.77 18.48 4.79
C HIS A 65 2.22 18.05 3.40
N LEU A 66 1.58 17.03 2.82
CA LEU A 66 1.79 16.66 1.42
C LEU A 66 1.49 17.86 0.53
N GLN A 67 0.29 18.43 0.61
CA GLN A 67 -0.15 19.56 -0.19
C GLN A 67 0.77 20.77 -0.03
N TYR A 68 1.14 21.13 1.20
CA TYR A 68 2.07 22.22 1.48
C TYR A 68 3.43 21.98 0.82
N LYS A 69 4.00 20.77 0.96
CA LYS A 69 5.27 20.43 0.33
C LYS A 69 5.15 20.47 -1.19
N PHE A 70 4.10 19.90 -1.75
CA PHE A 70 3.85 19.88 -3.19
C PHE A 70 3.70 21.27 -3.80
N LEU A 71 2.92 22.16 -3.18
CA LEU A 71 2.68 23.51 -3.69
C LEU A 71 3.86 24.46 -3.44
N ASN A 72 4.47 24.43 -2.26
CA ASN A 72 5.45 25.45 -1.87
C ASN A 72 6.90 25.06 -2.18
N SER A 73 7.24 23.77 -2.12
CA SER A 73 8.63 23.34 -2.31
C SER A 73 8.97 23.04 -3.77
N PHE A 74 7.96 22.73 -4.60
CA PHE A 74 8.20 22.32 -5.99
C PHE A 74 7.80 23.36 -7.04
N SER A 75 7.09 24.43 -6.65
CA SER A 75 6.79 25.56 -7.55
C SER A 75 8.05 26.24 -8.10
N ASN A 76 9.20 26.08 -7.44
CA ASN A 76 10.48 26.66 -7.86
C ASN A 76 11.43 25.65 -8.53
N CYS A 77 11.07 24.38 -8.65
CA CYS A 77 11.96 23.31 -9.11
C CYS A 77 11.63 22.84 -10.52
N ILE A 78 11.51 23.74 -11.49
CA ILE A 78 11.21 23.34 -12.87
C ILE A 78 12.44 22.62 -13.48
N ASP A 79 12.21 21.45 -14.11
CA ASP A 79 13.17 20.64 -14.89
C ASP A 79 14.28 19.83 -14.17
N LEU A 80 14.17 19.58 -12.86
CA LEU A 80 15.14 18.74 -12.14
C LEU A 80 14.74 17.25 -12.09
N GLU A 81 15.61 16.35 -12.53
CA GLU A 81 15.49 14.92 -12.22
C GLU A 81 15.68 14.72 -10.71
N ILE A 82 14.67 14.16 -10.04
CA ILE A 82 14.71 13.96 -8.59
C ILE A 82 15.67 12.83 -8.25
N SER A 83 16.69 13.13 -7.43
CA SER A 83 17.54 12.09 -6.84
C SER A 83 16.76 11.26 -5.82
N THR A 84 17.11 9.98 -5.69
CA THR A 84 16.53 9.09 -4.66
C THR A 84 16.77 9.61 -3.24
N ARG A 85 17.91 10.26 -3.01
CA ARG A 85 18.23 10.88 -1.71
C ARG A 85 17.27 12.03 -1.40
N PHE A 86 16.98 12.87 -2.38
CA PHE A 86 16.04 13.98 -2.20
C PHE A 86 14.62 13.47 -1.92
N SER A 87 14.14 12.45 -2.65
CA SER A 87 12.81 11.89 -2.40
C SER A 87 12.65 11.33 -0.99
N VAL A 88 13.69 10.66 -0.47
CA VAL A 88 13.74 10.16 0.91
C VAL A 88 13.71 11.30 1.94
N ILE A 89 14.44 12.39 1.70
CA ILE A 89 14.43 13.57 2.59
C ILE A 89 13.03 14.18 2.66
N VAL A 90 12.37 14.39 1.51
CA VAL A 90 11.00 14.94 1.48
C VAL A 90 10.02 14.04 2.24
N LEU A 91 10.10 12.71 2.04
CA LEU A 91 9.24 11.78 2.77
C LEU A 91 9.48 11.86 4.28
N LYS A 92 10.75 11.92 4.70
CA LYS A 92 11.12 12.07 6.11
C LYS A 92 10.56 13.37 6.71
N GLU A 93 10.68 14.47 5.99
CA GLU A 93 10.16 15.77 6.44
C GLU A 93 8.65 15.72 6.64
N ILE A 94 7.90 15.14 5.69
CA ILE A 94 6.44 14.98 5.81
C ILE A 94 6.09 14.15 7.04
N ILE A 95 6.75 13.00 7.24
CA ILE A 95 6.52 12.14 8.40
C ILE A 95 6.78 12.92 9.70
N MET A 96 7.90 13.62 9.78
CA MET A 96 8.31 14.34 10.99
C MET A 96 7.41 15.53 11.28
N SER A 97 6.98 16.29 10.25
CA SER A 97 6.06 17.41 10.44
C SER A 97 4.67 16.91 10.85
N SER A 98 4.14 15.89 10.17
CA SER A 98 2.85 15.28 10.54
C SER A 98 2.86 14.71 11.95
N LEU A 99 3.95 14.05 12.35
CA LEU A 99 4.13 13.56 13.70
C LEU A 99 4.18 14.71 14.70
N SER A 100 4.99 15.74 14.45
CA SER A 100 5.11 16.92 15.33
C SER A 100 3.77 17.58 15.56
N ASP A 101 3.03 17.91 14.48
CA ASP A 101 1.76 18.63 14.57
C ASP A 101 0.67 17.77 15.24
N TYR A 102 0.66 16.46 14.97
CA TYR A 102 -0.26 15.54 15.64
C TYR A 102 -0.01 15.46 17.14
N LEU A 103 1.25 15.46 17.56
CA LEU A 103 1.61 15.48 18.98
C LEU A 103 1.29 16.84 19.58
N GLU A 104 1.66 17.96 18.95
CA GLU A 104 1.39 19.30 19.50
C GLU A 104 -0.10 19.53 19.72
N PHE A 105 -0.93 19.12 18.76
CA PHE A 105 -2.39 19.20 18.87
C PHE A 105 -2.94 18.37 20.04
N ASN A 106 -2.42 17.16 20.24
CA ASN A 106 -2.96 16.23 21.23
C ASN A 106 -2.29 16.31 22.62
N PHE A 107 -1.10 16.92 22.75
CA PHE A 107 -0.30 16.88 23.97
C PHE A 107 -0.13 18.22 24.69
N SER A 108 -0.51 19.34 24.08
CA SER A 108 -0.37 20.70 24.65
C SER A 108 1.06 21.13 25.08
N ARG A 109 2.07 20.24 25.01
CA ARG A 109 3.50 20.49 25.27
C ARG A 109 4.35 19.70 24.29
N LYS A 110 5.51 20.27 23.92
CA LYS A 110 6.51 19.62 23.08
C LYS A 110 7.01 18.35 23.78
N PHE A 111 6.49 17.21 23.37
CA PHE A 111 6.93 15.91 23.86
C PHE A 111 8.21 15.54 23.10
N PRO A 112 9.38 15.43 23.75
CA PRO A 112 10.59 14.99 23.08
C PRO A 112 10.49 13.48 22.88
N LEU A 113 9.77 13.05 21.83
CA LEU A 113 9.93 11.68 21.36
C LEU A 113 11.36 11.56 20.83
N VAL A 114 12.20 10.86 21.58
CA VAL A 114 13.52 10.43 21.11
C VAL A 114 13.26 9.37 20.04
N LEU A 115 13.06 9.84 18.81
CA LEU A 115 12.87 9.00 17.64
C LEU A 115 14.25 8.48 17.20
N GLN A 116 14.74 7.46 17.92
CA GLN A 116 15.90 6.67 17.49
C GLN A 116 15.56 5.71 16.35
N HIS A 117 14.28 5.63 15.95
CA HIS A 117 13.82 4.68 14.95
C HIS A 117 14.05 5.19 13.53
N ASP A 118 14.68 4.35 12.72
CA ASP A 118 14.88 4.64 11.30
C ASP A 118 13.56 4.42 10.55
N PHE A 119 12.79 5.49 10.36
CA PHE A 119 11.47 5.43 9.72
C PHE A 119 11.49 4.74 8.36
N MET A 120 12.60 4.89 7.64
CA MET A 120 12.78 4.37 6.29
C MET A 120 12.78 2.84 6.24
N ALA A 121 13.07 2.16 7.35
CA ALA A 121 12.97 0.71 7.43
C ALA A 121 11.53 0.17 7.24
N HIS A 122 10.52 1.04 7.33
CA HIS A 122 9.11 0.68 7.13
C HIS A 122 8.65 0.82 5.67
N PHE A 123 9.51 1.30 4.78
CA PHE A 123 9.21 1.46 3.36
C PHE A 123 10.06 0.49 2.54
N SER A 124 9.40 -0.26 1.65
CA SER A 124 10.07 -1.13 0.68
C SER A 124 10.81 -0.31 -0.38
N MET A 125 11.69 -0.95 -1.16
CA MET A 125 12.38 -0.27 -2.26
C MET A 125 11.39 0.21 -3.33
N CYS A 126 10.35 -0.58 -3.60
CA CYS A 126 9.21 -0.23 -4.45
C CYS A 126 8.45 0.97 -3.90
N ASP A 127 8.27 1.08 -2.58
CA ASP A 127 7.69 2.29 -1.98
C ASP A 127 8.51 3.53 -2.31
N LEU A 128 9.82 3.47 -2.09
CA LEU A 128 10.69 4.61 -2.34
C LEU A 128 10.75 4.98 -3.83
N LEU A 129 10.64 3.99 -4.71
CA LEU A 129 10.60 4.17 -6.15
C LEU A 129 9.29 4.81 -6.61
N LEU A 130 8.15 4.34 -6.10
CA LEU A 130 6.82 4.92 -6.36
C LEU A 130 6.71 6.34 -5.77
N TRP A 131 7.26 6.55 -4.58
CA TRP A 131 7.32 7.88 -3.99
C TRP A 131 8.10 8.86 -4.86
N LYS A 132 9.29 8.44 -5.33
CA LYS A 132 10.10 9.24 -6.26
C LYS A 132 9.35 9.55 -7.55
N SER A 133 8.60 8.59 -8.12
CA SER A 133 7.81 8.84 -9.34
C SER A 133 6.70 9.86 -9.06
N ILE A 134 5.97 9.74 -7.96
CA ILE A 134 4.97 10.75 -7.54
C ILE A 134 5.61 12.14 -7.47
N LEU A 135 6.75 12.29 -6.79
CA LEU A 135 7.43 13.58 -6.71
C LEU A 135 7.83 14.09 -8.11
N GLN A 136 8.35 13.22 -8.98
CA GLN A 136 8.75 13.59 -10.33
C GLN A 136 7.56 14.11 -11.14
N TYR A 137 6.37 13.53 -10.97
CA TYR A 137 5.15 14.02 -11.58
C TYR A 137 4.81 15.43 -11.12
N PHE A 138 4.78 15.65 -9.80
CA PHE A 138 4.43 16.94 -9.21
C PHE A 138 5.44 18.05 -9.54
N ILE A 139 6.69 17.70 -9.85
CA ILE A 139 7.70 18.65 -10.34
C ILE A 139 7.54 18.93 -11.83
N SER A 140 7.56 17.88 -12.64
CA SER A 140 7.76 18.02 -14.08
C SER A 140 6.48 18.24 -14.87
N GLY A 141 5.31 17.97 -14.28
CA GLY A 141 4.02 17.99 -14.95
C GLY A 141 3.86 16.95 -16.07
N ASN A 142 4.91 16.19 -16.37
CA ASN A 142 4.95 15.25 -17.49
C ASN A 142 4.57 13.85 -17.02
N SER A 143 3.43 13.36 -17.51
CA SER A 143 2.94 11.99 -17.33
C SER A 143 3.83 10.93 -17.98
N ASP A 144 4.46 11.28 -19.09
CA ASP A 144 5.00 10.30 -20.05
C ASP A 144 6.22 9.54 -19.50
N ASN A 145 6.98 10.17 -18.60
CA ASN A 145 8.18 9.58 -18.00
C ASN A 145 7.90 8.67 -16.78
N LEU A 146 6.71 8.75 -16.19
CA LEU A 146 6.35 7.99 -14.99
C LEU A 146 6.09 6.51 -15.30
N PHE A 147 5.39 6.25 -16.40
CA PHE A 147 4.79 4.95 -16.68
C PHE A 147 5.61 4.13 -17.69
N MET A 148 6.36 4.79 -18.59
CA MET A 148 7.21 4.12 -19.59
C MET A 148 8.48 3.51 -19.00
N ARG A 149 9.09 4.12 -17.96
CA ARG A 149 10.36 3.64 -17.38
C ARG A 149 10.20 2.51 -16.35
N GLN A 150 9.00 2.28 -15.84
CA GLN A 150 8.77 1.41 -14.66
C GLN A 150 7.91 0.17 -14.94
N SER A 151 7.48 -0.05 -16.19
CA SER A 151 6.58 -1.16 -16.60
C SER A 151 5.34 -1.30 -15.72
N LEU A 152 4.89 -0.17 -15.17
CA LEU A 152 3.62 -0.09 -14.50
C LEU A 152 2.58 -0.03 -15.62
N ASN A 153 1.80 -1.09 -15.79
CA ASN A 153 0.72 -1.15 -16.79
C ASN A 153 -0.43 -0.24 -16.36
N PHE A 154 -0.24 1.06 -16.52
CA PHE A 154 -1.26 2.08 -16.28
C PHE A 154 -1.49 2.83 -17.59
N SER A 155 -2.74 2.82 -18.07
CA SER A 155 -3.13 3.53 -19.29
C SER A 155 -3.19 5.04 -19.04
N CYS A 156 -2.73 5.85 -20.01
CA CYS A 156 -2.62 7.31 -19.88
C CYS A 156 -3.94 8.04 -19.54
N SER A 157 -5.10 7.43 -19.77
CA SER A 157 -6.42 8.00 -19.42
C SER A 157 -6.77 7.93 -17.93
N LEU A 158 -6.01 7.21 -17.11
CA LEU A 158 -6.29 6.92 -15.69
C LEU A 158 -5.26 7.52 -14.72
N LEU A 159 -4.41 8.44 -15.20
CA LEU A 159 -3.28 9.01 -14.46
C LEU A 159 -3.68 9.59 -13.10
N GLU A 160 -4.76 10.37 -13.07
CA GLU A 160 -5.25 11.03 -11.84
C GLU A 160 -5.74 10.01 -10.81
N GLU A 161 -6.49 8.99 -11.24
CA GLU A 161 -6.99 7.94 -10.34
C GLU A 161 -5.85 7.12 -9.76
N HIS A 162 -4.83 6.83 -10.56
CA HIS A 162 -3.63 6.11 -10.12
C HIS A 162 -2.81 6.95 -9.13
N LEU A 163 -2.66 8.26 -9.37
CA LEU A 163 -1.99 9.16 -8.44
C LEU A 163 -2.75 9.26 -7.11
N ILE A 164 -4.08 9.37 -7.16
CA ILE A 164 -4.94 9.37 -5.96
C ILE A 164 -4.76 8.07 -5.19
N ALA A 165 -4.77 6.92 -5.87
CA ALA A 165 -4.56 5.62 -5.25
C ALA A 165 -3.18 5.52 -4.59
N LEU A 166 -2.12 5.93 -5.29
CA LEU A 166 -0.77 5.95 -4.74
C LEU A 166 -0.64 6.90 -3.53
N LEU A 167 -1.22 8.10 -3.60
CA LEU A 167 -1.23 9.05 -2.49
C LEU A 167 -2.04 8.53 -1.30
N ASN A 168 -3.21 7.95 -1.51
CA ASN A 168 -3.98 7.25 -0.47
C ASN A 168 -3.10 6.22 0.25
N ASN A 169 -2.35 5.44 -0.52
CA ASN A 169 -1.44 4.43 0.03
C ASN A 169 -0.34 5.05 0.91
N PHE A 170 0.28 6.16 0.48
CA PHE A 170 1.25 6.87 1.31
C PHE A 170 0.61 7.52 2.54
N ILE A 171 -0.58 8.11 2.42
CA ILE A 171 -1.32 8.68 3.54
C ILE A 171 -1.57 7.61 4.61
N ILE A 172 -2.05 6.42 4.21
CA ILE A 172 -2.27 5.31 5.13
C ILE A 172 -0.95 4.83 5.74
N LYS A 173 0.11 4.63 4.94
CA LYS A 173 1.41 4.17 5.45
C LYS A 173 2.03 5.16 6.45
N ILE A 174 1.99 6.45 6.15
CA ILE A 174 2.54 7.50 7.03
C ILE A 174 1.73 7.58 8.32
N SER A 175 0.39 7.64 8.24
CA SER A 175 -0.45 7.66 9.45
C SER A 175 -0.28 6.41 10.30
N ASN A 176 -0.22 5.23 9.66
CA ASN A 176 0.03 3.96 10.35
C ASN A 176 1.38 3.97 11.06
N LEU A 177 2.43 4.48 10.42
CA LEU A 177 3.75 4.64 11.00
C LEU A 177 3.74 5.61 12.19
N ILE A 178 3.10 6.77 12.08
CA ILE A 178 3.00 7.76 13.18
C ILE A 178 2.33 7.13 14.40
N ILE A 179 1.17 6.48 14.22
CA ILE A 179 0.47 5.83 15.33
C ILE A 179 1.28 4.67 15.89
N ARG A 180 1.95 3.89 15.04
CA ARG A 180 2.84 2.82 15.47
C ARG A 180 3.95 3.35 16.39
N LEU A 181 4.57 4.48 16.03
CA LEU A 181 5.61 5.10 16.86
C LEU A 181 5.06 5.52 18.22
N ILE A 182 3.87 6.12 18.26
CA ILE A 182 3.20 6.51 19.50
C ILE A 182 2.87 5.26 20.36
N LEU A 183 2.39 4.19 19.73
CA LEU A 183 2.09 2.93 20.42
C LEU A 183 3.35 2.26 20.98
N HIS A 184 4.50 2.41 20.33
CA HIS A 184 5.78 1.84 20.78
C HIS A 184 6.50 2.66 21.83
N VAL A 185 6.04 3.88 22.16
CA VAL A 185 6.56 4.57 23.33
C VAL A 185 6.14 3.77 24.56
N ASP A 186 7.13 3.35 25.35
CA ASP A 186 6.91 2.65 26.62
C ASP A 186 5.95 3.44 27.52
N TYR A 187 5.28 2.73 28.44
CA TYR A 187 4.16 3.17 29.28
C TYR A 187 4.41 4.44 30.12
N ASP A 188 4.61 5.57 29.45
CA ASP A 188 4.61 6.89 30.04
C ASP A 188 3.15 7.24 30.36
N VAL A 189 2.93 7.77 31.55
CA VAL A 189 1.64 8.29 32.01
C VAL A 189 1.07 9.28 31.00
N GLN A 190 1.93 10.07 30.35
CA GLN A 190 1.51 11.01 29.30
C GLN A 190 1.03 10.27 28.04
N VAL A 191 1.69 9.17 27.65
CA VAL A 191 1.31 8.39 26.48
C VAL A 191 -0.06 7.73 26.66
N ASN A 192 -0.29 7.16 27.84
CA ASN A 192 -1.58 6.58 28.18
C ASN A 192 -2.72 7.61 28.18
N ARG A 193 -2.45 8.87 28.53
CA ARG A 193 -3.45 9.95 28.45
C ARG A 193 -3.87 10.24 27.01
N ILE A 194 -2.95 10.27 26.05
CA ILE A 194 -3.31 10.48 24.64
C ILE A 194 -4.08 9.29 24.10
N LEU A 195 -3.59 8.07 24.37
CA LEU A 195 -4.27 6.87 23.93
C LEU A 195 -5.69 6.87 24.49
N SER A 196 -5.89 7.40 25.70
CA SER A 196 -7.23 7.54 26.26
C SER A 196 -8.13 8.58 25.58
N SER A 197 -7.58 9.66 25.01
CA SER A 197 -8.36 10.69 24.32
C SER A 197 -8.58 10.38 22.84
N VAL A 198 -7.66 9.64 22.23
CA VAL A 198 -7.60 9.40 20.79
C VAL A 198 -8.14 8.01 20.42
N CYS A 199 -7.85 6.97 21.22
CA CYS A 199 -8.30 5.62 20.93
C CYS A 199 -9.79 5.43 21.21
N SER A 200 -10.40 4.50 20.47
CA SER A 200 -11.77 4.11 20.74
C SER A 200 -11.89 3.41 22.08
N LYS A 201 -13.09 3.45 22.70
CA LYS A 201 -13.36 2.87 24.03
C LYS A 201 -12.91 1.42 24.16
N LYS A 202 -12.93 0.65 23.07
CA LYS A 202 -12.46 -0.75 23.01
C LYS A 202 -10.99 -0.89 23.38
N PHE A 203 -10.14 0.03 22.93
CA PHE A 203 -8.69 -0.03 23.11
C PHE A 203 -8.20 0.69 24.38
N LEU A 204 -9.10 1.23 25.21
CA LEU A 204 -8.76 1.76 26.54
C LEU A 204 -8.31 0.66 27.50
N SER A 205 -8.77 -0.58 27.30
CA SER A 205 -8.27 -1.70 28.10
C SER A 205 -6.85 -2.04 27.66
N SER A 206 -5.95 -2.22 28.64
CA SER A 206 -4.57 -2.66 28.39
C SER A 206 -4.51 -3.94 27.56
N ARG A 207 -5.45 -4.88 27.78
CA ARG A 207 -5.52 -6.15 27.05
C ARG A 207 -5.78 -5.99 25.56
N TYR A 208 -6.77 -5.17 25.15
CA TYR A 208 -7.07 -4.96 23.73
C TYR A 208 -5.92 -4.24 23.02
N LEU A 209 -5.29 -3.26 23.69
CA LEU A 209 -4.13 -2.55 23.13
C LEU A 209 -2.92 -3.47 22.97
N THR A 210 -2.61 -4.31 23.97
CA THR A 210 -1.53 -5.30 23.89
C THR A 210 -1.81 -6.34 22.81
N ASN A 211 -3.06 -6.80 22.67
CA ASN A 211 -3.43 -7.69 21.57
C ASN A 211 -3.22 -7.06 20.20
N LEU A 212 -3.57 -5.78 20.02
CA LEU A 212 -3.29 -5.05 18.78
C LEU A 212 -1.78 -5.01 18.50
N LYS A 213 -0.96 -4.63 19.48
CA LYS A 213 0.51 -4.60 19.36
C LYS A 213 1.07 -5.98 18.96
N ASN A 214 0.57 -7.05 19.58
CA ASN A 214 0.98 -8.42 19.27
C ASN A 214 0.61 -8.80 17.83
N ASN A 215 -0.63 -8.52 17.42
CA ASN A 215 -1.10 -8.80 16.06
C ASN A 215 -0.29 -8.01 15.01
N LEU A 216 0.00 -6.73 15.28
CA LEU A 216 0.88 -5.93 14.43
C LEU A 216 2.28 -6.55 14.33
N SER A 217 2.88 -6.93 15.45
CA SER A 217 4.22 -7.53 15.47
C SER A 217 4.28 -8.85 14.69
N LEU A 218 3.26 -9.70 14.85
CA LEU A 218 3.13 -10.96 14.11
C LEU A 218 2.94 -10.70 12.62
N PHE A 219 2.07 -9.75 12.27
CA PHE A 219 1.85 -9.38 10.88
C PHE A 219 3.14 -8.88 10.23
N TYR A 220 3.92 -8.00 10.85
CA TYR A 220 5.19 -7.53 10.26
C TYR A 220 6.21 -8.65 10.10
N LEU A 221 6.23 -9.63 11.00
CA LEU A 221 7.08 -10.81 10.87
C LEU A 221 6.65 -11.66 9.68
N LEU A 222 5.34 -11.94 9.54
CA LEU A 222 4.79 -12.67 8.40
C LEU A 222 4.96 -11.90 7.09
N ASP A 223 4.81 -10.59 7.12
CA ASP A 223 5.02 -9.73 5.97
C ASP A 223 6.47 -9.82 5.50
N PHE A 224 7.43 -9.65 6.42
CA PHE A 224 8.85 -9.75 6.08
C PHE A 224 9.26 -11.12 5.52
N TYR A 225 8.82 -12.22 6.12
CA TYR A 225 9.26 -13.56 5.71
C TYR A 225 8.41 -14.20 4.62
N VAL A 226 7.11 -13.92 4.55
CA VAL A 226 6.17 -14.68 3.71
C VAL A 226 5.48 -13.79 2.67
N TYR A 227 4.76 -12.75 3.10
CA TYR A 227 3.92 -11.98 2.18
C TYR A 227 4.74 -11.09 1.24
N SER A 228 5.75 -10.39 1.74
CA SER A 228 6.66 -9.57 0.92
C SER A 228 7.38 -10.42 -0.14
N PRO A 229 8.09 -11.52 0.20
CA PRO A 229 8.76 -12.35 -0.81
C PRO A 229 7.80 -12.93 -1.84
N LYS A 230 6.61 -13.36 -1.43
CA LYS A 230 5.56 -13.81 -2.34
C LYS A 230 5.12 -12.70 -3.30
N SER A 231 4.88 -11.49 -2.79
CA SER A 231 4.49 -10.35 -3.62
C SER A 231 5.59 -9.93 -4.60
N ILE A 232 6.86 -10.03 -4.20
CA ILE A 232 8.02 -9.78 -5.06
C ILE A 232 8.11 -10.81 -6.18
N TYR A 233 7.96 -12.10 -5.83
CA TYR A 233 7.95 -13.20 -6.81
C TYR A 233 6.83 -13.05 -7.83
N GLU A 234 5.62 -12.67 -7.38
CA GLU A 234 4.46 -12.47 -8.26
C GLU A 234 4.48 -11.12 -9.02
N ASN A 235 5.49 -10.26 -8.84
CA ASN A 235 5.55 -8.89 -9.37
C ASN A 235 4.30 -8.06 -9.02
N LYS A 236 3.77 -8.27 -7.82
CA LYS A 236 2.60 -7.54 -7.30
C LYS A 236 3.03 -6.59 -6.20
N TYR A 237 2.36 -5.45 -6.16
CA TYR A 237 2.48 -4.47 -5.10
C TYR A 237 1.10 -4.24 -4.48
N LEU A 238 1.02 -4.35 -3.16
CA LEU A 238 -0.20 -4.11 -2.39
C LEU A 238 -0.36 -2.61 -2.16
N LEU A 239 -1.49 -2.08 -2.62
CA LEU A 239 -1.84 -0.68 -2.56
C LEU A 239 -3.05 -0.49 -1.63
N TRP A 240 -2.87 0.38 -0.63
CA TRP A 240 -3.92 0.77 0.30
C TRP A 240 -4.76 1.91 -0.28
N ASN A 241 -6.08 1.74 -0.33
CA ASN A 241 -7.03 2.73 -0.84
C ASN A 241 -8.04 3.15 0.22
N ILE A 242 -8.39 4.43 0.22
CA ILE A 242 -9.44 5.01 1.04
C ILE A 242 -10.69 5.15 0.17
N ASN A 243 -11.74 4.41 0.50
CA ASN A 243 -13.04 4.46 -0.16
C ASN A 243 -14.12 4.93 0.84
N MET A 244 -15.33 5.24 0.37
CA MET A 244 -16.44 5.67 1.24
C MET A 244 -16.77 4.68 2.38
N ASN A 245 -16.51 3.39 2.15
CA ASN A 245 -16.82 2.33 3.12
C ASN A 245 -15.65 2.08 4.09
N GLY A 246 -14.47 2.66 3.83
CA GLY A 246 -13.28 2.51 4.66
C GLY A 246 -12.01 2.15 3.87
N VAL A 247 -11.06 1.56 4.57
CA VAL A 247 -9.74 1.20 4.01
C VAL A 247 -9.82 -0.16 3.33
N SER A 248 -9.38 -0.22 2.08
CA SER A 248 -9.36 -1.44 1.25
C SER A 248 -7.98 -1.64 0.61
N CYS A 249 -7.72 -2.85 0.11
CA CYS A 249 -6.48 -3.20 -0.59
C CYS A 249 -6.75 -3.59 -2.04
N THR A 250 -5.90 -3.14 -2.94
CA THR A 250 -5.82 -3.63 -4.31
C THR A 250 -4.38 -4.00 -4.66
N TYR A 251 -4.21 -4.91 -5.61
CA TYR A 251 -2.89 -5.26 -6.13
C TYR A 251 -2.67 -4.58 -7.47
N ILE A 252 -1.50 -3.98 -7.64
CA ILE A 252 -1.01 -3.47 -8.92
C ILE A 252 0.21 -4.27 -9.36
N TYR A 253 0.39 -4.38 -10.68
CA TYR A 253 1.59 -4.98 -11.24
C TYR A 253 2.74 -3.97 -11.20
N CYS A 254 3.91 -4.40 -10.71
CA CYS A 254 5.12 -3.58 -10.65
C CYS A 254 6.36 -4.46 -10.89
N ASP A 255 7.34 -3.99 -11.65
CA ASP A 255 8.60 -4.73 -11.82
C ASP A 255 9.44 -4.66 -10.53
N ARG A 256 9.52 -5.80 -9.83
CA ARG A 256 10.21 -5.94 -8.54
C ARG A 256 11.52 -6.72 -8.66
N LYS A 257 12.10 -6.83 -9.86
CA LYS A 257 13.37 -7.56 -10.10
C LYS A 257 14.53 -7.10 -9.20
N LYS A 258 14.65 -5.80 -8.97
CA LYS A 258 15.72 -5.25 -8.11
C LYS A 258 15.55 -5.67 -6.65
N GLU A 259 14.32 -5.77 -6.18
CA GLU A 259 14.04 -6.23 -4.82
C GLU A 259 14.33 -7.71 -4.65
N LEU A 260 14.03 -8.52 -5.68
CA LEU A 260 14.32 -9.95 -5.68
C LEU A 260 15.82 -10.23 -5.46
N GLN A 261 16.70 -9.40 -6.02
CA GLN A 261 18.16 -9.48 -5.81
C GLN A 261 18.60 -9.06 -4.40
N SER A 262 17.77 -8.32 -3.66
CA SER A 262 18.07 -7.78 -2.32
C SER A 262 17.49 -8.61 -1.17
N LEU A 263 16.84 -9.74 -1.48
CA LEU A 263 16.20 -10.59 -0.48
C LEU A 263 17.23 -11.29 0.42
N ALA A 264 16.87 -11.44 1.69
CA ALA A 264 17.64 -12.23 2.64
C ALA A 264 17.55 -13.73 2.31
N ASN A 265 18.55 -14.51 2.72
CA ASN A 265 18.59 -15.97 2.48
C ASN A 265 17.33 -16.70 2.98
N SER A 266 16.76 -16.27 4.12
CA SER A 266 15.50 -16.80 4.65
C SER A 266 14.30 -16.51 3.76
N GLN A 267 14.27 -15.36 3.09
CA GLN A 267 13.22 -14.98 2.14
C GLN A 267 13.38 -15.73 0.81
N ILE A 268 14.63 -15.94 0.36
CA ILE A 268 14.92 -16.75 -0.84
C ILE A 268 14.42 -18.19 -0.66
N PHE A 269 14.52 -18.76 0.54
CA PHE A 269 13.97 -20.08 0.83
C PHE A 269 12.46 -20.15 0.56
N ILE A 270 11.71 -19.10 0.93
CA ILE A 270 10.27 -19.01 0.66
C ILE A 270 9.99 -18.92 -0.84
N ILE A 271 10.81 -18.17 -1.59
CA ILE A 271 10.71 -18.15 -3.06
C ILE A 271 10.96 -19.53 -3.66
N MET A 272 11.97 -20.26 -3.19
CA MET A 272 12.21 -21.62 -3.69
C MET A 272 11.02 -22.56 -3.42
N LEU A 273 10.33 -22.41 -2.29
CA LEU A 273 9.11 -23.16 -2.03
C LEU A 273 7.97 -22.80 -3.00
N LEU A 274 7.83 -21.51 -3.35
CA LEU A 274 6.86 -21.05 -4.35
C LEU A 274 7.21 -21.59 -5.75
N GLU A 275 8.48 -21.54 -6.15
CA GLU A 275 8.95 -22.10 -7.42
C GLU A 275 8.71 -23.63 -7.48
N LEU A 276 8.99 -24.34 -6.40
CA LEU A 276 8.73 -25.78 -6.29
C LEU A 276 7.23 -26.07 -6.37
N GLN A 277 6.40 -25.25 -5.72
CA GLN A 277 4.94 -25.34 -5.85
C GLN A 277 4.51 -25.16 -7.31
N ASP A 278 4.97 -24.14 -7.99
CA ASP A 278 4.62 -23.85 -9.39
C ASP A 278 5.08 -24.96 -10.34
N LEU A 279 6.20 -25.63 -10.04
CA LEU A 279 6.71 -26.77 -10.81
C LEU A 279 5.93 -28.07 -10.56
N LEU A 280 5.47 -28.31 -9.33
CA LEU A 280 4.80 -29.56 -8.94
C LEU A 280 3.29 -29.53 -9.14
N PHE A 281 2.62 -28.41 -8.83
CA PHE A 281 1.17 -28.28 -8.89
C PHE A 281 0.56 -28.70 -10.24
N PRO A 282 1.04 -28.24 -11.41
CA PRO A 282 0.49 -28.67 -12.70
C PRO A 282 0.70 -30.16 -12.98
N LYS A 283 1.80 -30.75 -12.48
CA LYS A 283 2.08 -32.19 -12.62
C LYS A 283 1.15 -33.03 -11.74
N LEU A 284 0.91 -32.60 -10.50
CA LEU A 284 -0.05 -33.25 -9.61
C LEU A 284 -1.47 -33.15 -10.16
N GLN A 285 -1.87 -32.00 -10.70
CA GLN A 285 -3.19 -31.81 -11.29
C GLN A 285 -3.39 -32.73 -12.51
N SER A 286 -2.40 -32.84 -13.39
CA SER A 286 -2.48 -33.74 -14.56
C SER A 286 -2.49 -35.22 -14.16
N PHE A 287 -1.72 -35.62 -13.13
CA PHE A 287 -1.74 -36.96 -12.57
C PHE A 287 -3.11 -37.30 -11.96
N MET A 288 -3.69 -36.40 -11.16
CA MET A 288 -5.04 -36.57 -10.59
C MET A 288 -6.12 -36.65 -11.66
N TYR A 289 -6.02 -35.84 -12.72
CA TYR A 289 -6.92 -35.91 -13.87
C TYR A 289 -6.84 -37.26 -14.59
N LEU A 290 -5.63 -37.78 -14.82
CA LEU A 290 -5.41 -39.10 -15.41
C LEU A 290 -6.00 -40.21 -14.52
N LEU A 291 -5.70 -40.19 -13.22
CA LEU A 291 -6.25 -41.13 -12.25
C LEU A 291 -7.77 -41.12 -12.27
N GLY A 292 -8.40 -39.94 -12.20
CA GLY A 292 -9.85 -39.80 -12.29
C GLY A 292 -10.42 -40.40 -13.57
N LYS A 293 -9.79 -40.15 -14.71
CA LYS A 293 -10.20 -40.73 -16.00
C LYS A 293 -10.07 -42.25 -16.03
N THR A 294 -9.00 -42.81 -15.46
CA THR A 294 -8.81 -44.27 -15.38
C THR A 294 -9.87 -44.92 -14.49
N ILE A 295 -10.18 -44.33 -13.33
CA ILE A 295 -11.22 -44.82 -12.43
C ILE A 295 -12.58 -44.80 -13.12
N LEU A 296 -12.95 -43.69 -13.76
CA LEU A 296 -14.22 -43.58 -14.51
C LEU A 296 -14.31 -44.59 -15.66
N TYR A 297 -13.21 -44.82 -16.38
CA TYR A 297 -13.17 -45.82 -17.44
C TYR A 297 -13.39 -47.23 -16.89
N ILE A 298 -12.70 -47.61 -15.81
CA ILE A 298 -12.86 -48.90 -15.16
C ILE A 298 -14.31 -49.07 -14.66
N LEU A 299 -14.88 -48.04 -14.04
CA LEU A 299 -16.24 -48.09 -13.49
C LEU A 299 -17.31 -48.21 -14.59
N SER A 300 -17.15 -47.46 -15.69
CA SER A 300 -18.06 -47.55 -16.83
C SER A 300 -17.96 -48.91 -17.55
N TYR A 301 -16.76 -49.47 -17.65
CA TYR A 301 -16.55 -50.82 -18.18
C TYR A 301 -17.23 -51.89 -17.32
N PHE A 302 -17.03 -51.84 -15.99
CA PHE A 302 -17.72 -52.75 -15.06
C PHE A 302 -19.24 -52.62 -15.15
N PHE A 303 -19.77 -51.41 -15.19
CA PHE A 303 -21.21 -51.17 -15.31
C PHE A 303 -21.78 -51.73 -16.62
N THR A 304 -21.04 -51.57 -17.73
CA THR A 304 -21.43 -52.11 -19.04
C THR A 304 -21.46 -53.64 -19.03
N ILE A 305 -20.44 -54.29 -18.43
CA ILE A 305 -20.42 -55.75 -18.27
C ILE A 305 -21.58 -56.21 -17.40
N PHE A 306 -21.81 -55.55 -16.27
CA PHE A 306 -22.89 -55.89 -15.35
C PHE A 306 -24.27 -55.82 -16.02
N LEU A 307 -24.56 -54.73 -16.74
CA LEU A 307 -25.78 -54.60 -17.54
C LEU A 307 -25.91 -55.70 -18.59
N ARG A 308 -24.81 -56.02 -19.29
CA ARG A 308 -24.79 -57.08 -20.32
C ARG A 308 -25.13 -58.45 -19.73
N ILE A 309 -24.60 -58.79 -18.55
CA ILE A 309 -24.89 -60.05 -17.87
C ILE A 309 -26.38 -60.11 -17.47
N ILE A 310 -26.92 -59.02 -16.91
CA ILE A 310 -28.34 -58.95 -16.54
C ILE A 310 -29.24 -59.13 -17.77
N LEU A 311 -28.96 -58.40 -18.86
CA LEU A 311 -29.73 -58.50 -20.10
C LEU A 311 -29.71 -59.92 -20.68
N ASN A 312 -28.55 -60.58 -20.69
CA ASN A 312 -28.43 -61.96 -21.18
C ASN A 312 -29.21 -62.97 -20.32
N ASN A 313 -29.32 -62.75 -19.01
CA ASN A 313 -30.09 -63.61 -18.12
C ASN A 313 -31.61 -63.37 -18.19
N ILE A 314 -32.06 -62.21 -18.69
CA ILE A 314 -33.48 -61.89 -18.87
C ILE A 314 -34.01 -62.40 -20.23
N LEU A 315 -33.13 -62.53 -21.22
CA LEU A 315 -33.45 -62.99 -22.58
C LEU A 315 -33.41 -64.53 -22.75
N HIS A 316 -33.07 -65.27 -21.69
CA HIS A 316 -33.10 -66.73 -21.63
C HIS A 316 -34.24 -67.21 -20.73
#